data_AF-A0A626MVZ3-F1
#
_entry.id   AF-A0A626MVZ3-F1
#
_cell.length_a   1.000
_cell.length_b   1.000
_cell.length_c   1.000
_cell.angle_alpha   90.00
_cell.angle_beta   90.00
_cell.angle_gamma   90.00
#
_symmetry.space_group_name_H-M   'P 1'
#
loop_
_entity.id
_entity.type
_entity.pdbx_description
1 polymer ?
#
loop_
_entity_poly.entity_id
_entity_poly.type
_entity_poly.pdbx_seq_one_letter_code
_entity_poly.pdbx_strand_id
1 'polypeptide(L)'
;FSSNFDENFFPNGADSYRDTDADRDTNGWDGTDRMDVTLNNGSKWVGAAMSVHMTDTGTDADGDGVFEYTVDTNGDGILDATSPDGVYDSYAVGTEATANLIDIAANSLWPLSTVGVDNIYTDYSEYNHIVGNEVYQSGLFNVTLNTGSQWDTTKTSLIDTLSINSGSVVNVADSTLVSDTIGLTGGSALNINEDGHVATDTLSIDNSTVTIADDVSAGWSVNDAALYANTINVTNNGVLDVGNSAS
;
A
#
# COMPACT_ATOMS: atom_id res chain seq x y z
N PHE A 1 -2.41 -15.85 2.11
CA PHE A 1 -2.74 -15.92 0.67
C PHE A 1 -1.72 -15.03 -0.02
N SER A 2 -1.15 -15.46 -1.14
CA SER A 2 -0.20 -14.67 -1.94
C SER A 2 -0.67 -14.72 -3.38
N SER A 3 -0.86 -13.56 -3.99
CA SER A 3 -1.27 -13.40 -5.39
C SER A 3 -0.25 -12.49 -6.06
N ASN A 4 0.17 -12.87 -7.27
CA ASN A 4 0.96 -12.08 -8.18
C ASN A 4 -0.02 -11.41 -9.16
N PHE A 5 -0.27 -10.11 -8.95
CA PHE A 5 -1.00 -9.29 -9.91
C PHE A 5 -0.02 -8.82 -11.00
N ASP A 6 -0.53 -8.36 -12.15
CA ASP A 6 0.28 -7.78 -13.23
C ASP A 6 1.26 -8.73 -13.97
N GLU A 7 1.04 -10.06 -13.97
CA GLU A 7 1.89 -11.04 -14.69
C GLU A 7 1.95 -10.80 -16.23
N ASN A 8 1.21 -9.81 -16.75
CA ASN A 8 1.27 -9.35 -18.14
C ASN A 8 1.20 -7.82 -18.26
N PHE A 9 1.62 -7.05 -17.24
CA PHE A 9 1.71 -5.61 -17.36
C PHE A 9 2.91 -5.21 -18.21
N PHE A 10 2.66 -4.40 -19.24
CA PHE A 10 3.67 -3.85 -20.12
C PHE A 10 3.64 -2.33 -19.99
N PRO A 11 4.57 -1.68 -19.26
CA PRO A 11 4.53 -0.23 -19.02
C PRO A 11 4.55 0.59 -20.31
N ASN A 12 5.10 -0.01 -21.36
CA ASN A 12 5.15 0.54 -22.69
C ASN A 12 3.93 0.17 -23.56
N GLY A 13 3.14 -0.85 -23.21
CA GLY A 13 2.12 -1.45 -24.07
C GLY A 13 2.66 -2.68 -24.81
N ALA A 14 1.79 -3.65 -25.07
CA ALA A 14 1.99 -4.84 -25.88
C ALA A 14 0.99 -4.87 -27.04
N ASP A 15 1.49 -5.14 -28.24
CA ASP A 15 0.70 -5.62 -29.38
C ASP A 15 0.16 -7.01 -28.99
N SER A 16 -1.10 -7.03 -28.55
CA SER A 16 -1.70 -8.18 -27.89
C SER A 16 -2.47 -9.05 -28.86
N TYR A 17 -2.71 -8.55 -30.07
CA TYR A 17 -3.32 -9.31 -31.15
C TYR A 17 -2.29 -9.87 -32.16
N ARG A 18 -1.01 -9.51 -32.03
CA ARG A 18 0.04 -9.81 -33.02
C ARG A 18 -0.46 -9.47 -34.42
N ASP A 19 -1.21 -8.38 -34.49
CA ASP A 19 -1.69 -7.91 -35.76
C ASP A 19 -0.53 -7.20 -36.48
N THR A 20 -0.76 -6.80 -37.72
CA THR A 20 0.35 -6.32 -38.56
C THR A 20 0.63 -4.84 -38.41
N ASP A 21 -0.17 -4.12 -37.63
CA ASP A 21 0.22 -2.78 -37.23
C ASP A 21 1.17 -2.86 -36.01
N ALA A 22 2.03 -1.86 -35.87
CA ALA A 22 2.98 -1.82 -34.76
C ALA A 22 2.35 -1.11 -33.55
N ASP A 23 1.03 -0.93 -33.55
CA ASP A 23 0.33 -0.19 -32.52
C ASP A 23 0.19 -1.10 -31.30
N ARG A 24 0.33 -0.50 -30.12
CA ARG A 24 0.29 -1.23 -28.85
C ARG A 24 -1.17 -1.27 -28.39
N ASP A 25 -1.79 -2.45 -28.44
CA ASP A 25 -3.22 -2.63 -28.19
C ASP A 25 -3.62 -2.48 -26.71
N THR A 26 -2.74 -2.86 -25.80
CA THR A 26 -2.99 -2.81 -24.35
C THR A 26 -1.68 -2.87 -23.58
N ASN A 27 -1.60 -2.25 -22.41
CA ASN A 27 -0.50 -2.43 -21.46
C ASN A 27 -0.72 -3.62 -20.52
N GLY A 28 -1.69 -4.49 -20.82
CA GLY A 28 -2.10 -5.60 -19.95
C GLY A 28 -2.78 -5.17 -18.66
N TRP A 29 -2.98 -3.86 -18.48
CA TRP A 29 -3.62 -3.26 -17.32
C TRP A 29 -5.04 -2.87 -17.70
N ASP A 30 -6.04 -3.44 -17.04
CA ASP A 30 -7.45 -3.02 -17.20
C ASP A 30 -7.92 -2.09 -16.07
N GLY A 31 -7.00 -1.69 -15.17
CA GLY A 31 -7.29 -0.86 -14.01
C GLY A 31 -8.24 -1.52 -12.99
N THR A 32 -8.36 -2.85 -13.00
CA THR A 32 -9.40 -3.59 -12.26
C THR A 32 -8.84 -4.71 -11.38
N ASP A 33 -7.52 -4.79 -11.18
CA ASP A 33 -6.95 -5.80 -10.29
C ASP A 33 -7.26 -5.48 -8.82
N ARG A 34 -8.35 -6.07 -8.31
CA ARG A 34 -8.85 -5.93 -6.95
C ARG A 34 -9.19 -7.31 -6.38
N MET A 35 -8.77 -7.56 -5.14
CA MET A 35 -9.23 -8.74 -4.39
C MET A 35 -10.07 -8.36 -3.18
N ASP A 36 -11.35 -8.73 -3.22
CA ASP A 36 -12.27 -8.57 -2.09
C ASP A 36 -12.28 -9.80 -1.16
N VAL A 37 -11.93 -9.59 0.10
CA VAL A 37 -12.06 -10.58 1.18
C VAL A 37 -13.19 -10.15 2.10
N THR A 38 -14.22 -10.99 2.23
CA THR A 38 -15.31 -10.76 3.19
C THR A 38 -15.36 -11.83 4.26
N LEU A 39 -15.24 -11.43 5.52
CA LEU A 39 -15.52 -12.25 6.69
C LEU A 39 -16.94 -11.97 7.18
N ASN A 40 -17.76 -13.02 7.27
CA ASN A 40 -19.15 -12.91 7.72
C ASN A 40 -19.45 -13.93 8.81
N ASN A 41 -20.58 -13.72 9.50
CA ASN A 41 -21.18 -14.67 10.45
C ASN A 41 -20.21 -15.15 11.53
N GLY A 42 -19.46 -14.24 12.16
CA GLY A 42 -18.50 -14.58 13.20
C GLY A 42 -17.25 -15.32 12.73
N SER A 43 -16.97 -15.34 11.41
CA SER A 43 -15.74 -15.92 10.88
C SER A 43 -14.51 -15.25 11.50
N LYS A 44 -13.46 -16.05 11.74
CA LYS A 44 -12.16 -15.59 12.22
C LYS A 44 -11.09 -15.85 11.19
N TRP A 45 -10.28 -14.84 10.89
CA TRP A 45 -9.04 -14.97 10.14
C TRP A 45 -7.86 -14.62 11.03
N VAL A 46 -6.82 -15.43 10.95
CA VAL A 46 -5.50 -15.15 11.54
C VAL A 46 -4.50 -15.17 10.40
N GLY A 47 -3.88 -14.03 10.09
CA GLY A 47 -2.99 -13.91 8.93
C GLY A 47 -2.78 -12.49 8.45
N ALA A 48 -2.08 -12.35 7.34
CA ALA A 48 -1.81 -11.07 6.68
C ALA A 48 -2.36 -11.04 5.26
N ALA A 49 -2.74 -9.84 4.80
CA ALA A 49 -3.09 -9.54 3.41
C ALA A 49 -1.88 -8.88 2.73
N MET A 50 -1.22 -9.57 1.79
CA MET A 50 -0.04 -9.03 1.13
C MET A 50 -0.24 -9.07 -0.38
N SER A 51 -0.02 -7.92 -1.04
CA SER A 51 0.19 -7.84 -2.48
C SER A 51 1.69 -7.87 -2.78
N VAL A 52 2.06 -8.43 -3.93
CA VAL A 52 3.41 -8.32 -4.49
C VAL A 52 3.27 -7.90 -5.96
N HIS A 53 4.15 -7.02 -6.41
CA HIS A 53 4.30 -6.65 -7.81
C HIS A 53 5.67 -7.10 -8.30
N MET A 54 5.81 -7.21 -9.61
CA MET A 54 7.13 -7.40 -10.21
C MET A 54 7.86 -6.07 -10.27
N THR A 55 9.14 -6.07 -9.94
CA THR A 55 10.03 -4.92 -10.06
C THR A 55 11.06 -5.16 -11.14
N ASP A 56 11.48 -4.07 -11.76
CA ASP A 56 12.62 -4.00 -12.68
C ASP A 56 13.76 -3.33 -11.91
N THR A 57 14.69 -4.14 -11.40
CA THR A 57 15.80 -3.65 -10.57
C THR A 57 17.03 -3.27 -11.36
N GLY A 58 17.03 -3.52 -12.67
CA GLY A 58 18.05 -3.10 -13.62
C GLY A 58 18.35 -4.16 -14.66
N THR A 59 19.41 -3.92 -15.43
CA THR A 59 19.82 -4.83 -16.50
C THR A 59 20.96 -5.71 -16.00
N ASP A 60 20.78 -7.04 -15.99
CA ASP A 60 21.87 -8.02 -15.82
C ASP A 60 22.45 -8.34 -17.21
N ALA A 61 23.33 -7.47 -17.70
CA ALA A 61 23.81 -7.54 -19.08
C ALA A 61 24.78 -8.71 -19.31
N ASP A 62 25.46 -9.19 -18.27
CA ASP A 62 26.47 -10.24 -18.36
C ASP A 62 26.04 -11.58 -17.76
N GLY A 63 24.86 -11.64 -17.14
CA GLY A 63 24.24 -12.85 -16.61
C GLY A 63 24.89 -13.37 -15.34
N ASP A 64 25.57 -12.51 -14.58
CA ASP A 64 26.27 -12.88 -13.35
C ASP A 64 25.37 -12.79 -12.09
N GLY A 65 24.15 -12.25 -12.25
CA GLY A 65 23.17 -12.06 -11.19
C GLY A 65 23.34 -10.76 -10.39
N VAL A 66 24.20 -9.85 -10.84
CA VAL A 66 24.30 -8.47 -10.38
C VAL A 66 23.54 -7.58 -11.38
N PHE A 67 22.62 -6.76 -10.87
CA PHE A 67 21.84 -5.84 -11.70
C PHE A 67 22.53 -4.49 -11.78
N GLU A 68 22.79 -4.01 -13.00
CA GLU A 68 23.35 -2.68 -13.23
C GLU A 68 22.27 -1.65 -13.56
N TYR A 69 22.40 -0.46 -12.96
CA TYR A 69 21.55 0.69 -13.27
C TYR A 69 21.81 1.28 -14.66
N THR A 70 23.04 1.13 -15.15
CA THR A 70 23.43 1.57 -16.49
C THR A 70 24.50 0.65 -17.02
N VAL A 71 24.31 0.12 -18.22
CA VAL A 71 25.23 -0.82 -18.83
C VAL A 71 25.56 -0.42 -20.26
N ASP A 72 26.86 -0.46 -20.56
CA ASP A 72 27.37 -0.44 -21.92
C ASP A 72 27.44 -1.90 -22.40
N THR A 73 26.40 -2.32 -23.13
CA THR A 73 26.25 -3.70 -23.59
C THR A 73 27.27 -4.08 -24.68
N ASN A 74 27.91 -3.09 -25.32
CA ASN A 74 28.72 -3.28 -26.52
C ASN A 74 30.20 -2.89 -26.34
N GLY A 75 30.54 -2.25 -25.21
CA GLY A 75 31.88 -1.88 -24.80
C GLY A 75 32.47 -0.68 -25.57
N ASP A 76 31.64 0.17 -26.19
CA ASP A 76 32.09 1.35 -26.92
C ASP A 76 32.32 2.60 -26.04
N GLY A 77 32.02 2.48 -24.74
CA GLY A 77 32.10 3.54 -23.75
C GLY A 77 30.86 4.43 -23.67
N ILE A 78 29.77 4.08 -24.36
CA ILE A 78 28.46 4.72 -24.32
C ILE A 78 27.50 3.76 -23.61
N LEU A 79 26.71 4.30 -22.68
CA LEU A 79 25.69 3.52 -21.96
C LEU A 79 24.53 3.21 -22.92
N ASP A 80 24.18 1.93 -23.07
CA ASP A 80 23.17 1.43 -24.01
C ASP A 80 21.83 1.10 -23.32
N ALA A 81 21.87 0.70 -22.05
CA ALA A 81 20.68 0.45 -21.23
C ALA A 81 20.74 1.23 -19.91
N THR A 82 19.58 1.71 -19.48
CA THR A 82 19.37 2.44 -18.22
C THR A 82 18.17 1.85 -17.51
N SER A 83 18.28 1.55 -16.22
CA SER A 83 17.15 1.07 -15.43
C SER A 83 16.10 2.16 -15.22
N PRO A 84 14.80 1.83 -15.26
CA PRO A 84 14.22 0.51 -15.59
C PRO A 84 14.37 0.17 -17.09
N ASP A 85 14.79 -1.06 -17.41
CA ASP A 85 15.03 -1.52 -18.79
C ASP A 85 13.80 -2.18 -19.47
N GLY A 86 12.71 -2.31 -18.73
CA GLY A 86 11.44 -2.91 -19.13
C GLY A 86 11.37 -4.43 -18.92
N VAL A 87 12.40 -5.07 -18.35
CA VAL A 87 12.43 -6.48 -18.00
C VAL A 87 12.27 -6.66 -16.50
N TYR A 88 11.11 -7.16 -16.09
CA TYR A 88 10.84 -7.50 -14.70
C TYR A 88 11.67 -8.70 -14.24
N ASP A 89 12.46 -8.51 -13.19
CA ASP A 89 13.50 -9.45 -12.74
C ASP A 89 13.35 -9.89 -11.26
N SER A 90 12.44 -9.26 -10.53
CA SER A 90 12.29 -9.42 -9.09
C SER A 90 10.85 -9.14 -8.63
N TYR A 91 10.58 -9.38 -7.35
CA TYR A 91 9.28 -9.08 -6.73
C TYR A 91 9.47 -8.20 -5.50
N ALA A 92 8.65 -7.15 -5.38
CA ALA A 92 8.58 -6.32 -4.20
C ALA A 92 7.20 -6.41 -3.54
N VAL A 93 7.17 -6.20 -2.22
CA VAL A 93 5.94 -6.22 -1.43
C VAL A 93 5.19 -4.90 -1.62
N GLY A 94 3.88 -4.97 -1.79
CA GLY A 94 3.01 -3.83 -2.05
C GLY A 94 2.79 -3.61 -3.54
N THR A 95 2.45 -2.39 -3.90
CA THR A 95 2.37 -1.85 -5.25
C THR A 95 3.59 -0.96 -5.50
N GLU A 96 3.88 -0.56 -6.75
CA GLU A 96 5.03 0.30 -7.08
C GLU A 96 4.83 1.69 -6.45
N ALA A 97 5.73 2.13 -5.56
CA ALA A 97 5.64 3.44 -4.93
C ALA A 97 6.00 4.53 -5.93
N THR A 98 5.03 4.90 -6.78
CA THR A 98 5.23 5.89 -7.83
C THR A 98 4.61 7.24 -7.43
N ALA A 99 5.24 8.31 -7.89
CA ALA A 99 4.61 9.63 -7.94
C ALA A 99 3.60 9.74 -9.11
N ASN A 100 3.54 8.73 -9.98
CA ASN A 100 2.72 8.70 -11.19
C ASN A 100 1.49 7.82 -10.97
N LEU A 101 0.43 8.50 -10.58
CA LEU A 101 -0.96 8.07 -10.39
C LEU A 101 -1.42 6.95 -11.36
N ILE A 102 -1.23 5.70 -10.98
CA ILE A 102 -2.02 4.59 -11.50
C ILE A 102 -2.56 3.70 -10.38
N ASP A 103 -3.07 4.33 -9.32
CA ASP A 103 -4.30 3.84 -8.71
C ASP A 103 -5.18 4.99 -8.17
N ILE A 104 -6.49 4.75 -8.18
CA ILE A 104 -7.56 5.75 -8.15
C ILE A 104 -7.83 6.24 -6.70
N ALA A 105 -7.05 7.23 -6.24
CA ALA A 105 -7.24 8.08 -5.03
C ALA A 105 -7.34 7.37 -3.65
N ALA A 106 -6.53 7.65 -2.62
CA ALA A 106 -6.05 8.92 -2.06
C ALA A 106 -4.56 8.88 -1.65
N ASN A 107 -3.88 10.03 -1.69
CA ASN A 107 -2.45 10.12 -1.37
C ASN A 107 -2.21 10.04 0.15
N SER A 108 -2.01 8.83 0.66
CA SER A 108 -1.54 8.56 2.02
C SER A 108 -0.12 9.10 2.21
N LEU A 109 0.03 10.32 2.69
CA LEU A 109 1.34 10.95 2.93
C LEU A 109 1.99 10.50 4.25
N TRP A 110 3.27 10.12 4.22
CA TRP A 110 4.06 10.06 5.45
C TRP A 110 4.26 11.49 6.01
N PRO A 111 4.45 11.66 7.33
CA PRO A 111 4.79 12.97 7.91
C PRO A 111 6.05 13.61 7.29
N LEU A 112 6.90 12.81 6.65
CA LEU A 112 8.13 13.23 6.00
C LEU A 112 8.03 13.36 4.46
N SER A 113 6.85 13.17 3.85
CA SER A 113 6.69 13.26 2.39
C SER A 113 7.24 14.57 1.83
N THR A 114 8.15 14.44 0.86
CA THR A 114 8.78 15.58 0.20
C THR A 114 7.82 16.27 -0.77
N VAL A 115 7.73 17.59 -0.68
CA VAL A 115 7.01 18.43 -1.65
C VAL A 115 8.00 18.94 -2.68
N GLY A 116 7.66 18.78 -3.95
CA GLY A 116 8.47 19.16 -5.09
C GLY A 116 8.66 20.66 -5.21
N VAL A 117 9.83 21.00 -5.73
CA VAL A 117 10.19 22.35 -6.16
C VAL A 117 10.26 22.28 -7.68
N ASP A 118 9.68 23.26 -8.37
CA ASP A 118 9.53 23.22 -9.83
C ASP A 118 10.85 22.88 -10.55
N ASN A 119 10.80 21.84 -11.39
CA ASN A 119 11.94 21.34 -12.14
C ASN A 119 11.67 21.49 -13.64
N ILE A 120 12.56 22.19 -14.35
CA ILE A 120 12.44 22.44 -15.79
C ILE A 120 12.70 21.19 -16.66
N TYR A 121 13.13 20.09 -16.04
CA TYR A 121 13.46 18.83 -16.70
C TYR A 121 12.35 17.78 -16.61
N THR A 122 11.22 18.08 -15.97
CA THR A 122 10.04 17.21 -15.94
C THR A 122 8.94 17.74 -16.85
N ASP A 123 8.18 16.83 -17.44
CA ASP A 123 7.06 17.18 -18.34
C ASP A 123 5.87 17.82 -17.60
N TYR A 124 5.90 17.83 -16.26
CA TYR A 124 4.92 18.46 -15.39
C TYR A 124 5.60 19.28 -14.27
N SER A 125 4.90 20.33 -13.82
CA SER A 125 5.32 21.16 -12.69
C SER A 125 5.28 20.35 -11.40
N GLU A 126 6.42 20.27 -10.72
CA GLU A 126 6.56 19.62 -9.41
C GLU A 126 6.20 20.56 -8.25
N TYR A 127 6.02 21.86 -8.52
CA TYR A 127 5.77 22.87 -7.50
C TYR A 127 4.49 22.61 -6.70
N ASN A 128 4.61 22.47 -5.38
CA ASN A 128 3.51 22.11 -4.45
C ASN A 128 2.88 20.73 -4.68
N HIS A 129 3.51 19.88 -5.48
CA HIS A 129 3.10 18.48 -5.65
C HIS A 129 3.98 17.59 -4.78
N ILE A 130 3.48 16.45 -4.32
CA ILE A 130 4.32 15.48 -3.60
C ILE A 130 5.27 14.85 -4.61
N VAL A 131 6.56 14.83 -4.28
CA VAL A 131 7.61 14.22 -5.09
C VAL A 131 8.30 13.14 -4.28
N GLY A 132 8.70 12.07 -4.94
CA GLY A 132 9.30 10.90 -4.28
C GLY A 132 8.27 9.87 -3.82
N ASN A 133 8.78 8.76 -3.30
CA ASN A 133 8.04 7.56 -2.90
C ASN A 133 7.71 7.51 -1.40
N GLU A 134 7.83 8.65 -0.71
CA GLU A 134 7.55 8.80 0.71
C GLU A 134 6.04 8.89 0.96
N VAL A 135 5.26 7.97 0.39
CA VAL A 135 3.82 7.77 0.62
C VAL A 135 3.61 6.36 1.22
N TYR A 136 2.54 6.14 1.96
CA TYR A 136 2.09 4.79 2.23
C TYR A 136 1.35 4.30 0.99
N GLN A 137 1.69 3.12 0.50
CA GLN A 137 0.94 2.51 -0.58
C GLN A 137 0.12 1.34 -0.04
N SER A 138 -1.18 1.47 -0.18
CA SER A 138 -2.14 0.39 -0.04
C SER A 138 -1.82 -0.75 -1.01
N GLY A 139 -2.18 -1.97 -0.64
CA GLY A 139 -2.19 -3.10 -1.57
C GLY A 139 -3.55 -3.22 -2.26
N LEU A 140 -3.68 -4.11 -3.25
CA LEU A 140 -4.90 -4.28 -4.06
C LEU A 140 -6.08 -4.99 -3.35
N PHE A 141 -5.96 -5.21 -2.04
CA PHE A 141 -6.92 -6.00 -1.27
C PHE A 141 -7.95 -5.11 -0.59
N ASN A 142 -9.22 -5.44 -0.75
CA ASN A 142 -10.30 -4.85 0.02
C ASN A 142 -10.79 -5.87 1.05
N VAL A 143 -10.81 -5.49 2.33
CA VAL A 143 -11.17 -6.39 3.43
C VAL A 143 -12.42 -5.87 4.12
N THR A 144 -13.44 -6.71 4.21
CA THR A 144 -14.69 -6.40 4.92
C THR A 144 -14.96 -7.44 6.00
N LEU A 145 -15.19 -7.00 7.23
CA LEU A 145 -15.65 -7.83 8.34
C LEU A 145 -17.08 -7.43 8.70
N ASN A 146 -17.99 -8.40 8.77
CA ASN A 146 -19.36 -8.20 9.23
C ASN A 146 -19.77 -9.21 10.30
N THR A 147 -20.81 -8.84 11.03
CA THR A 147 -21.58 -9.75 11.89
C THR A 147 -20.69 -10.44 12.93
N GLY A 148 -19.95 -9.65 13.70
CA GLY A 148 -19.08 -10.15 14.77
C GLY A 148 -17.85 -10.93 14.30
N SER A 149 -17.50 -10.86 13.01
CA SER A 149 -16.26 -11.44 12.49
C SER A 149 -15.01 -10.83 13.10
N GLN A 150 -13.93 -11.61 13.14
CA GLN A 150 -12.65 -11.22 13.73
C GLN A 150 -11.50 -11.40 12.73
N TRP A 151 -10.56 -10.45 12.71
CA TRP A 151 -9.26 -10.61 12.08
C TRP A 151 -8.15 -10.31 13.08
N ASP A 152 -7.27 -11.28 13.31
CA ASP A 152 -6.02 -11.09 14.04
C ASP A 152 -4.86 -11.05 13.02
N THR A 153 -4.20 -9.90 12.88
CA THR A 153 -3.06 -9.75 11.96
C THR A 153 -1.81 -10.42 12.53
N THR A 154 -0.91 -10.89 11.67
CA THR A 154 0.32 -11.60 12.09
C THR A 154 1.61 -11.11 11.43
N LYS A 155 1.50 -10.25 10.42
CA LYS A 155 2.60 -9.62 9.66
C LYS A 155 2.10 -8.32 9.05
N THR A 156 2.95 -7.62 8.31
CA THR A 156 2.55 -6.50 7.45
C THR A 156 1.41 -6.90 6.52
N SER A 157 0.31 -6.17 6.61
CA SER A 157 -0.82 -6.25 5.70
C SER A 157 -0.90 -4.94 4.90
N LEU A 158 -0.87 -5.05 3.58
CA LEU A 158 -1.03 -3.94 2.65
C LEU A 158 -2.34 -4.15 1.92
N ILE A 159 -3.33 -3.32 2.24
CA ILE A 159 -4.69 -3.40 1.72
C ILE A 159 -5.11 -2.01 1.24
N ASP A 160 -6.19 -1.92 0.47
CA ASP A 160 -6.78 -0.68 -0.06
C ASP A 160 -7.77 -0.12 0.94
N THR A 161 -8.92 -0.79 1.09
CA THR A 161 -9.95 -0.42 2.06
C THR A 161 -10.14 -1.52 3.10
N LEU A 162 -10.26 -1.10 4.36
CA LEU A 162 -10.75 -1.93 5.47
C LEU A 162 -12.11 -1.43 5.96
N SER A 163 -13.13 -2.29 5.88
CA SER A 163 -14.45 -2.06 6.46
C SER A 163 -14.70 -3.01 7.63
N ILE A 164 -14.88 -2.47 8.84
CA ILE A 164 -15.16 -3.22 10.06
C ILE A 164 -16.58 -2.88 10.53
N ASN A 165 -17.51 -3.83 10.40
CA ASN A 165 -18.93 -3.57 10.61
C ASN A 165 -19.59 -4.52 11.61
N SER A 166 -20.70 -4.06 12.20
CA SER A 166 -21.67 -4.92 12.91
C SER A 166 -21.03 -5.75 14.04
N GLY A 167 -20.30 -5.09 14.93
CA GLY A 167 -19.63 -5.70 16.07
C GLY A 167 -18.38 -6.50 15.71
N SER A 168 -17.90 -6.42 14.47
CA SER A 168 -16.64 -7.03 14.06
C SER A 168 -15.42 -6.37 14.69
N VAL A 169 -14.34 -7.15 14.81
CA VAL A 169 -13.11 -6.75 15.49
C VAL A 169 -11.89 -7.03 14.62
N VAL A 170 -11.00 -6.05 14.52
CA VAL A 170 -9.64 -6.25 13.99
C VAL A 170 -8.64 -6.03 15.12
N ASN A 171 -7.71 -6.96 15.29
CA ASN A 171 -6.62 -6.85 16.26
C ASN A 171 -5.29 -6.75 15.51
N VAL A 172 -4.57 -5.67 15.76
CA VAL A 172 -3.22 -5.42 15.25
C VAL A 172 -2.25 -5.50 16.42
N ALA A 173 -1.43 -6.55 16.45
CA ALA A 173 -0.43 -6.82 17.48
C ALA A 173 0.80 -7.42 16.80
N ASP A 174 2.01 -7.01 17.20
CA ASP A 174 3.27 -7.47 16.57
C ASP A 174 3.22 -7.46 15.03
N SER A 175 2.53 -6.48 14.44
CA SER A 175 2.21 -6.46 13.01
C SER A 175 1.83 -5.06 12.53
N THR A 176 1.90 -4.87 11.22
CA THR A 176 1.58 -3.60 10.56
C THR A 176 0.35 -3.76 9.68
N LEU A 177 -0.52 -2.76 9.67
CA LEU A 177 -1.67 -2.66 8.77
C LEU A 177 -1.62 -1.31 8.06
N VAL A 178 -1.53 -1.34 6.73
CA VAL A 178 -1.54 -0.15 5.88
C VAL A 178 -2.76 -0.23 4.97
N SER A 179 -3.55 0.84 4.94
CA SER A 179 -4.79 0.95 4.15
C SER A 179 -5.09 2.38 3.80
N ASP A 180 -5.56 2.70 2.59
CA ASP A 180 -5.96 4.07 2.30
C ASP A 180 -7.17 4.51 3.13
N THR A 181 -8.15 3.61 3.29
CA THR A 181 -9.34 3.92 4.09
C THR A 181 -9.65 2.82 5.09
N ILE A 182 -9.77 3.20 6.37
CA ILE A 182 -10.28 2.34 7.43
C ILE A 182 -11.61 2.91 7.94
N GLY A 183 -12.69 2.14 7.81
CA GLY A 183 -14.02 2.51 8.28
C GLY A 183 -14.56 1.53 9.33
N LEU A 184 -15.05 2.06 10.46
CA LEU A 184 -15.69 1.29 11.51
C LEU A 184 -17.15 1.71 11.69
N THR A 185 -18.08 0.76 11.66
CA THR A 185 -19.51 1.01 11.90
C THR A 185 -20.17 -0.04 12.80
N GLY A 186 -21.26 0.34 13.47
CA GLY A 186 -22.16 -0.62 14.11
C GLY A 186 -21.58 -1.36 15.32
N GLY A 187 -20.89 -0.64 16.20
CA GLY A 187 -20.31 -1.19 17.43
C GLY A 187 -19.04 -2.00 17.20
N SER A 188 -18.34 -1.75 16.09
CA SER A 188 -17.11 -2.45 15.72
C SER A 188 -15.88 -1.94 16.47
N ALA A 189 -14.79 -2.70 16.42
CA ALA A 189 -13.53 -2.36 17.07
C ALA A 189 -12.30 -2.56 16.19
N LEU A 190 -11.36 -1.62 16.27
CA LEU A 190 -9.96 -1.78 15.83
C LEU A 190 -9.08 -1.64 17.07
N ASN A 191 -8.42 -2.72 17.46
CA ASN A 191 -7.52 -2.74 18.60
C ASN A 191 -6.08 -2.74 18.10
N ILE A 192 -5.36 -1.66 18.37
CA ILE A 192 -3.93 -1.52 18.14
C ILE A 192 -3.24 -1.90 19.46
N ASN A 193 -2.93 -3.18 19.58
CA ASN A 193 -2.30 -3.79 20.75
C ASN A 193 -0.76 -3.66 20.67
N GLU A 194 -0.05 -4.21 21.67
CA GLU A 194 1.42 -4.20 21.77
C GLU A 194 2.12 -4.43 20.42
N ASP A 195 3.06 -3.54 20.08
CA ASP A 195 3.84 -3.52 18.83
C ASP A 195 3.01 -3.55 17.52
N GLY A 196 1.73 -3.15 17.62
CA GLY A 196 0.85 -2.96 16.48
C GLY A 196 1.02 -1.57 15.85
N HIS A 197 1.13 -1.53 14.52
CA HIS A 197 1.22 -0.27 13.77
C HIS A 197 0.13 -0.19 12.72
N VAL A 198 -0.61 0.91 12.69
CA VAL A 198 -1.64 1.17 11.68
C VAL A 198 -1.32 2.47 10.94
N ALA A 199 -1.40 2.44 9.62
CA ALA A 199 -1.29 3.62 8.78
C ALA A 199 -2.45 3.71 7.80
N THR A 200 -3.03 4.90 7.69
CA THR A 200 -4.11 5.16 6.75
C THR A 200 -4.18 6.59 6.28
N ASP A 201 -4.79 6.87 5.13
CA ASP A 201 -5.17 8.24 4.81
C ASP A 201 -6.37 8.64 5.66
N THR A 202 -7.46 7.88 5.59
CA THR A 202 -8.72 8.22 6.23
C THR A 202 -9.16 7.13 7.21
N LEU A 203 -9.21 7.50 8.49
CA LEU A 203 -9.85 6.71 9.55
C LEU A 203 -11.23 7.29 9.88
N SER A 204 -12.28 6.49 9.69
CA SER A 204 -13.66 6.85 10.06
C SER A 204 -14.17 5.94 11.18
N ILE A 205 -14.54 6.55 12.30
CA ILE A 205 -15.01 5.86 13.52
C ILE A 205 -16.47 6.25 13.77
N ASP A 206 -17.40 5.40 13.36
CA ASP A 206 -18.83 5.65 13.48
C ASP A 206 -19.51 4.68 14.46
N ASN A 207 -19.98 5.18 15.61
CA ASN A 207 -20.57 4.35 16.67
C ASN A 207 -19.73 3.09 16.98
N SER A 208 -18.41 3.25 17.02
CA SER A 208 -17.41 2.18 17.07
C SER A 208 -16.20 2.65 17.87
N THR A 209 -15.26 1.75 18.17
CA THR A 209 -14.11 2.07 19.02
C THR A 209 -12.80 1.73 18.32
N VAL A 210 -11.85 2.66 18.37
CA VAL A 210 -10.44 2.37 18.09
C VAL A 210 -9.70 2.50 19.42
N THR A 211 -8.93 1.48 19.79
CA THR A 211 -8.15 1.45 21.02
C THR A 211 -6.67 1.35 20.69
N ILE A 212 -5.85 2.20 21.32
CA ILE A 212 -4.39 2.11 21.26
C ILE A 212 -3.89 1.68 22.65
N ALA A 213 -3.19 0.56 22.71
CA ALA A 213 -2.62 0.06 23.96
C ALA A 213 -1.50 0.99 24.48
N ASP A 214 -1.40 1.07 25.81
CA ASP A 214 -0.55 2.01 26.55
C ASP A 214 0.93 1.90 26.12
N ASP A 215 1.42 0.67 25.95
CA ASP A 215 2.82 0.35 25.58
C ASP A 215 3.16 0.70 24.12
N VAL A 216 2.16 0.81 23.23
CA VAL A 216 2.34 1.17 21.81
C VAL A 216 2.46 2.69 21.62
N SER A 217 1.92 3.47 22.56
CA SER A 217 1.94 4.93 22.52
C SER A 217 3.29 5.53 22.95
N ALA A 218 4.17 4.72 23.57
CA ALA A 218 5.33 5.20 24.32
C ALA A 218 6.69 5.09 23.59
N GLY A 219 6.72 4.64 22.32
CA GLY A 219 7.93 4.30 21.54
C GLY A 219 8.48 5.38 20.59
N TRP A 220 9.06 6.47 21.12
CA TRP A 220 10.23 7.23 20.62
C TRP A 220 10.65 7.27 19.13
N SER A 221 9.80 7.70 18.18
CA SER A 221 10.16 8.58 17.03
C SER A 221 8.92 8.85 16.18
N VAL A 222 8.92 9.89 15.31
CA VAL A 222 7.86 10.09 14.30
C VAL A 222 7.82 9.00 13.22
N ASN A 223 8.61 7.94 13.36
CA ASN A 223 8.62 6.79 12.45
C ASN A 223 7.95 5.55 13.07
N ASP A 224 7.65 5.55 14.38
CA ASP A 224 7.22 4.34 15.12
C ASP A 224 5.86 4.49 15.84
N ALA A 225 5.03 5.47 15.47
CA ALA A 225 3.71 5.64 16.09
C ALA A 225 2.80 4.41 15.88
N ALA A 226 1.92 4.19 16.86
CA ALA A 226 0.88 3.17 16.80
C ALA A 226 -0.13 3.42 15.66
N LEU A 227 -0.41 4.69 15.38
CA LEU A 227 -1.40 5.13 14.40
C LEU A 227 -0.90 6.35 13.63
N TYR A 228 -0.84 6.23 12.31
CA TYR A 228 -0.78 7.35 11.39
C TYR A 228 -2.09 7.46 10.61
N ALA A 229 -2.69 8.64 10.64
CA ALA A 229 -3.87 8.96 9.85
C ALA A 229 -3.79 10.42 9.39
N ASN A 230 -3.98 10.68 8.10
CA ASN A 230 -4.06 12.05 7.60
C ASN A 230 -5.36 12.72 8.02
N THR A 231 -6.45 11.96 7.96
CA THR A 231 -7.79 12.40 8.35
C THR A 231 -8.40 11.40 9.33
N ILE A 232 -8.88 11.91 10.46
CA ILE A 232 -9.67 11.14 11.43
C ILE A 232 -11.05 11.77 11.57
N ASN A 233 -12.09 10.98 11.30
CA ASN A 233 -13.49 11.35 11.47
C ASN A 233 -14.12 10.52 12.60
N VAL A 234 -14.69 11.16 13.61
CA VAL A 234 -15.36 10.47 14.72
C VAL A 234 -16.81 10.92 14.82
N THR A 235 -17.75 10.00 14.62
CA THR A 235 -19.19 10.29 14.52
C THR A 235 -20.04 9.32 15.34
N ASN A 236 -21.27 9.73 15.64
CA ASN A 236 -22.30 8.91 16.30
C ASN A 236 -21.83 8.15 17.55
N ASN A 237 -21.13 8.83 18.47
CA ASN A 237 -20.52 8.25 19.67
C ASN A 237 -19.35 7.28 19.40
N GLY A 238 -18.70 7.40 18.25
CA GLY A 238 -17.40 6.78 18.03
C GLY A 238 -16.38 7.23 19.06
N VAL A 239 -15.42 6.36 19.36
CA VAL A 239 -14.36 6.58 20.35
C VAL A 239 -13.02 6.27 19.73
N LEU A 240 -12.09 7.22 19.82
CA LEU A 240 -10.66 6.96 19.67
C LEU A 240 -10.06 7.01 21.07
N ASP A 241 -9.79 5.84 21.64
CA ASP A 241 -9.17 5.68 22.95
C ASP A 241 -7.66 5.54 22.77
N VAL A 242 -6.94 6.63 23.08
CA VAL A 242 -5.49 6.72 22.88
C VAL A 242 -4.68 6.24 24.09
N GLY A 243 -5.30 5.52 25.03
CA GLY A 243 -4.57 4.86 26.12
C GLY A 243 -3.70 5.83 26.90
N ASN A 244 -4.31 6.71 27.70
CA ASN A 244 -3.58 7.44 28.73
C ASN A 244 -4.12 7.02 30.09
N SER A 245 -3.83 5.78 30.46
CA SER A 245 -4.05 5.33 31.83
C SER A 245 -2.83 5.71 32.66
N ALA A 246 -2.54 7.00 32.80
CA ALA A 246 -1.66 7.47 33.85
C ALA A 246 -2.24 7.00 35.20
N SER A 247 -1.70 5.91 35.72
CA SER A 247 -1.94 5.44 37.10
C SER A 247 -1.27 6.36 38.10
#